data_AF-A0A535MCQ0-F1
#
_entry.id   AF-A0A535MCQ0-F1
#
_cell.length_a   1.000
_cell.length_b   1.000
_cell.length_c   1.000
_cell.angle_alpha   90.00
_cell.angle_beta   90.00
_cell.angle_gamma   90.00
#
_symmetry.space_group_name_H-M   'P 1'
#
loop_
_entity.id
_entity.type
_entity.pdbx_description
1 polymer ?
#
loop_
_entity_poly.entity_id
_entity_poly.type
_entity_poly.pdbx_seq_one_letter_code
_entity_poly.pdbx_strand_id
1 'polypeptide(L)'
;MSLQGPAAQLILDAVHAATARGVAIRLAFNQEHRKAPAVPPPGYVDWDLVKQFGVPLAPIPGEPDLMHHKYAIRDAQAVWTGSTNWTTDSWTREENVIVEVLSTEVAAAYANDFEELWTRRDVALTGHYPPAWIDVGGLQVRPYFAPGRGEKLSHEIAQRLATAQRRVRVCSPVITSGPILGTLAEVIHDGKVEVRGIYDRTQMVEVEHQWAGNPLAAWKIAAFQSVVAAGGFASKVSTPYAAGTTHDYMHAKLTVADDTLFVGSYNLSHSGEQNAENVLEIQSPELAEAAAAFVDRLIMRYR
;
A
#
# COMPACT_ATOMS: atom_id res chain seq x y z
N MET A 1 -2.13 14.66 -1.73
CA MET A 1 -1.04 15.02 -2.66
C MET A 1 -0.37 16.27 -2.14
N SER A 2 0.92 16.20 -1.80
CA SER A 2 1.70 17.30 -1.22
C SER A 2 3.11 17.26 -1.78
N LEU A 3 3.26 17.76 -2.99
CA LEU A 3 4.55 17.90 -3.66
C LEU A 3 5.05 19.32 -3.43
N GLN A 4 6.35 19.49 -3.27
CA GLN A 4 6.99 20.77 -3.00
C GLN A 4 8.26 20.91 -3.84
N GLY A 5 8.64 22.15 -4.13
CA GLY A 5 9.88 22.46 -4.84
C GLY A 5 9.96 21.81 -6.23
N PRO A 6 11.13 21.26 -6.63
CA PRO A 6 11.32 20.70 -7.97
C PRO A 6 10.35 19.58 -8.34
N ALA A 7 9.93 18.75 -7.38
CA ALA A 7 9.00 17.65 -7.63
C ALA A 7 7.59 18.16 -7.99
N ALA A 8 7.14 19.24 -7.34
CA ALA A 8 5.87 19.88 -7.67
C ALA A 8 5.89 20.47 -9.09
N GLN A 9 6.96 21.21 -9.42
CA GLN A 9 7.11 21.83 -10.72
C GLN A 9 7.16 20.78 -11.85
N LEU A 10 7.89 19.68 -11.63
CA LEU A 10 8.00 18.60 -12.61
C LEU A 10 6.62 17.99 -12.95
N ILE A 11 5.79 17.72 -11.94
CA ILE A 11 4.46 17.16 -12.15
C ILE A 11 3.51 18.19 -12.75
N LEU A 12 3.59 19.46 -12.34
CA LEU A 12 2.79 20.55 -12.92
C LEU A 12 3.08 20.71 -14.42
N ASP A 13 4.36 20.79 -14.79
CA ASP A 13 4.80 20.90 -16.18
C ASP A 13 4.36 19.69 -17.00
N ALA A 14 4.46 18.48 -16.44
CA ALA A 14 4.03 17.26 -17.10
C ALA A 14 2.52 17.23 -17.37
N VAL A 15 1.71 17.66 -16.40
CA VAL A 15 0.24 17.76 -16.55
C VAL A 15 -0.12 18.83 -17.58
N HIS A 16 0.47 20.02 -17.51
CA HIS A 16 0.21 21.09 -18.48
C HIS A 16 0.63 20.71 -19.89
N ALA A 17 1.81 20.10 -20.06
CA ALA A 17 2.28 19.63 -21.34
C ALA A 17 1.37 18.54 -21.93
N ALA A 18 0.84 17.63 -21.11
CA ALA A 18 -0.10 16.61 -21.54
C ALA A 18 -1.45 17.21 -21.96
N THR A 19 -2.00 18.12 -21.16
CA THR A 19 -3.23 18.86 -21.49
C THR A 19 -3.06 19.69 -22.78
N ALA A 20 -1.90 20.32 -22.99
CA ALA A 20 -1.59 21.06 -24.22
C ALA A 20 -1.54 20.17 -25.47
N ARG A 21 -1.24 18.87 -25.31
CA ARG A 21 -1.34 17.85 -26.37
C ARG A 21 -2.76 17.29 -26.55
N GLY A 22 -3.74 17.75 -25.76
CA GLY A 22 -5.12 17.27 -25.80
C GLY A 22 -5.36 15.99 -25.00
N VAL A 23 -4.43 15.59 -24.12
CA VAL A 23 -4.64 14.42 -23.24
C VAL A 23 -5.66 14.77 -22.16
N ALA A 24 -6.70 13.95 -22.01
CA ALA A 24 -7.66 14.08 -20.94
C ALA A 24 -7.09 13.54 -19.62
N ILE A 25 -7.06 14.37 -18.58
CA ILE A 25 -6.54 14.02 -17.25
C ILE A 25 -7.66 14.20 -16.23
N ARG A 26 -7.78 13.26 -15.29
CA ARG A 26 -8.68 13.33 -14.13
C ARG A 26 -7.87 12.98 -12.89
N LEU A 27 -8.06 13.74 -11.81
CA LEU A 27 -7.33 13.52 -10.57
C LEU A 27 -8.30 13.29 -9.41
N ALA A 28 -8.24 12.10 -8.82
CA ALA A 28 -8.90 11.79 -7.56
C ALA A 28 -7.88 11.78 -6.41
N PHE A 29 -8.27 12.31 -5.25
CA PHE A 29 -7.40 12.37 -4.08
C PHE A 29 -8.20 12.30 -2.79
N ASN A 30 -7.58 11.78 -1.73
CA ASN A 30 -8.15 11.79 -0.38
C ASN A 30 -8.30 13.23 0.10
N GLN A 31 -9.48 13.60 0.60
CA GLN A 31 -9.75 14.87 1.24
C GLN A 31 -9.82 14.65 2.75
N GLU A 32 -8.87 15.23 3.48
CA GLU A 32 -8.86 15.17 4.94
C GLU A 32 -10.03 15.96 5.54
N HIS A 33 -10.52 15.50 6.68
CA HIS A 33 -11.44 16.25 7.53
C HIS A 33 -10.70 16.96 8.68
N ARG A 34 -11.32 18.00 9.23
CA ARG A 34 -10.74 18.91 10.24
C ARG A 34 -10.74 18.38 11.68
N LYS A 35 -11.25 17.17 11.96
CA LYS A 35 -11.26 16.58 13.31
C LYS A 35 -10.21 15.47 13.43
N ALA A 36 -9.72 15.29 14.66
CA ALA A 36 -8.42 14.68 14.98
C ALA A 36 -8.10 13.40 14.18
N PRO A 37 -6.85 13.28 13.66
CA PRO A 37 -6.53 12.31 12.63
C PRO A 37 -6.46 10.87 13.13
N ALA A 38 -6.74 9.92 12.22
CA ALA A 38 -6.25 8.55 12.28
C ALA A 38 -4.71 8.55 12.51
N VAL A 39 -4.13 7.47 13.03
CA VAL A 39 -2.67 7.40 13.27
C VAL A 39 -2.05 6.26 12.44
N PRO A 40 -0.98 6.54 11.68
CA PRO A 40 -0.42 7.88 11.44
C PRO A 40 -1.41 8.76 10.65
N PRO A 41 -1.44 10.08 10.89
CA PRO A 41 -2.32 10.99 10.16
C PRO A 41 -2.03 10.95 8.67
N PRO A 42 -3.07 10.97 7.81
CA PRO A 42 -2.85 11.09 6.38
C PRO A 42 -2.13 12.42 6.09
N GLY A 43 -1.20 12.40 5.14
CA GLY A 43 -0.59 13.62 4.65
C GLY A 43 -1.64 14.53 4.01
N TYR A 44 -1.58 15.84 4.27
CA TYR A 44 -2.56 16.80 3.78
C TYR A 44 -2.52 16.99 2.26
N VAL A 45 -3.65 17.34 1.66
CA VAL A 45 -3.67 17.82 0.28
C VAL A 45 -3.29 19.29 0.20
N ASP A 46 -2.29 19.58 -0.63
CA ASP A 46 -1.98 20.94 -1.07
C ASP A 46 -2.99 21.37 -2.15
N TRP A 47 -4.05 22.04 -1.72
CA TRP A 47 -5.11 22.53 -2.60
C TRP A 47 -4.63 23.59 -3.59
N ASP A 48 -3.64 24.40 -3.23
CA ASP A 48 -3.12 25.43 -4.10
C ASP A 48 -2.32 24.81 -5.24
N LEU A 49 -1.53 23.78 -4.95
CA LEU A 49 -0.89 22.95 -5.99
C LEU A 49 -1.93 22.25 -6.86
N VAL A 50 -2.89 21.54 -6.26
CA VAL A 50 -3.83 20.70 -7.01
C VAL A 50 -4.71 21.54 -7.96
N LYS A 51 -5.10 22.75 -7.56
CA LYS A 51 -5.84 23.68 -8.44
C LYS A 51 -5.01 24.14 -9.64
N GLN A 52 -3.69 24.29 -9.48
CA GLN A 52 -2.80 24.72 -10.57
C GLN A 52 -2.73 23.72 -11.70
N PHE A 53 -3.04 22.43 -11.49
CA PHE A 53 -3.09 21.46 -12.58
C PHE A 53 -4.12 21.82 -13.66
N GLY A 54 -5.20 22.52 -13.31
CA GLY A 54 -6.22 22.94 -14.28
C GLY A 54 -6.98 21.78 -14.94
N VAL A 55 -7.06 20.63 -14.25
CA VAL A 55 -7.75 19.41 -14.71
C VAL A 55 -8.97 19.11 -13.82
N PRO A 56 -9.95 18.32 -14.28
CA PRO A 56 -11.02 17.82 -13.42
C PRO A 56 -10.50 17.16 -12.14
N LEU A 57 -11.06 17.57 -11.01
CA LEU A 57 -10.68 17.14 -9.66
C LEU A 57 -11.82 16.40 -8.96
N ALA A 58 -11.46 15.37 -8.21
CA ALA A 58 -12.35 14.56 -7.38
C ALA A 58 -11.79 14.42 -5.95
N PRO A 59 -12.13 15.34 -5.03
CA PRO A 59 -11.87 15.13 -3.62
C PRO A 59 -12.75 13.99 -3.10
N ILE A 60 -12.14 12.95 -2.54
CA ILE A 60 -12.82 11.79 -1.93
C ILE A 60 -12.75 11.95 -0.42
N PRO A 61 -13.88 12.06 0.31
CA PRO A 61 -13.88 12.12 1.78
C PRO A 61 -13.06 11.00 2.41
N GLY A 62 -12.15 11.35 3.32
CA GLY A 62 -11.30 10.40 4.04
C GLY A 62 -11.82 9.98 5.42
N GLU A 63 -13.14 10.04 5.64
CA GLU A 63 -13.80 9.58 6.87
C GLU A 63 -15.02 8.69 6.53
N PRO A 64 -15.22 7.55 7.21
CA PRO A 64 -14.35 6.97 8.24
C PRO A 64 -13.06 6.35 7.69
N ASP A 65 -13.00 6.08 6.38
CA ASP A 65 -11.91 5.36 5.72
C ASP A 65 -11.22 6.23 4.66
N LEU A 66 -9.92 6.01 4.46
CA LEU A 66 -9.11 6.82 3.54
C LEU A 66 -9.26 6.37 2.08
N MET A 67 -9.22 7.32 1.14
CA MET A 67 -8.90 7.01 -0.25
C MET A 67 -7.38 6.83 -0.38
N HIS A 68 -6.91 5.60 -0.17
CA HIS A 68 -5.48 5.31 -0.02
C HIS A 68 -4.87 4.66 -1.27
N HIS A 69 -5.50 4.73 -2.44
CA HIS A 69 -4.87 4.31 -3.68
C HIS A 69 -3.67 5.17 -4.06
N LYS A 70 -2.67 4.53 -4.67
CA LYS A 70 -1.54 5.17 -5.33
C LYS A 70 -1.35 4.52 -6.69
N TYR A 71 -2.09 4.99 -7.68
CA TYR A 71 -1.94 4.54 -9.04
C TYR A 71 -2.18 5.65 -10.06
N ALA A 72 -1.72 5.41 -11.28
CA ALA A 72 -2.08 6.16 -12.48
C ALA A 72 -2.43 5.16 -13.60
N ILE A 73 -3.47 5.48 -14.37
CA ILE A 73 -3.89 4.68 -15.52
C ILE A 73 -3.61 5.51 -16.76
N ARG A 74 -2.86 4.95 -17.72
CA ARG A 74 -2.51 5.61 -18.97
C ARG A 74 -3.18 4.90 -20.15
N ASP A 75 -3.91 5.67 -20.96
CA ASP A 75 -4.49 5.27 -22.24
C ASP A 75 -5.31 3.98 -22.24
N ALA A 76 -5.86 3.59 -21.08
CA ALA A 76 -6.51 2.29 -20.85
C ALA A 76 -5.64 1.08 -21.23
N GLN A 77 -4.31 1.24 -21.22
CA GLN A 77 -3.34 0.23 -21.66
C GLN A 77 -2.28 -0.07 -20.60
N ALA A 78 -2.02 0.87 -19.70
CA ALA A 78 -0.99 0.72 -18.69
C ALA A 78 -1.48 1.20 -17.32
N VAL A 79 -1.02 0.51 -16.29
CA VAL A 79 -1.20 0.91 -14.90
C VAL A 79 0.16 1.10 -14.28
N TRP A 80 0.33 2.22 -13.60
CA TRP A 80 1.39 2.42 -12.66
C TRP A 80 0.80 2.34 -11.25
N THR A 81 1.33 1.48 -10.38
CA THR A 81 0.88 1.39 -8.98
C THR A 81 2.00 1.02 -8.03
N GLY A 82 1.72 1.00 -6.73
CA GLY A 82 2.65 0.61 -5.69
C GLY A 82 2.36 1.29 -4.36
N SER A 83 3.39 1.44 -3.55
CA SER A 83 3.27 2.02 -2.22
C SER A 83 3.38 3.55 -2.21
N THR A 84 3.95 4.16 -3.26
CA THR A 84 4.43 5.56 -3.26
C THR A 84 3.32 6.60 -3.23
N ASN A 85 3.25 7.44 -2.18
CA ASN A 85 2.36 8.59 -2.21
C ASN A 85 2.84 9.66 -3.19
N TRP A 86 1.90 10.50 -3.64
CA TRP A 86 2.21 11.74 -4.36
C TRP A 86 2.63 12.84 -3.38
N THR A 87 3.73 12.63 -2.67
CA THR A 87 4.33 13.59 -1.72
C THR A 87 5.85 13.65 -1.90
N THR A 88 6.48 14.80 -1.65
CA THR A 88 7.94 14.95 -1.82
C THR A 88 8.72 13.93 -0.99
N ASP A 89 8.27 13.69 0.24
CA ASP A 89 8.90 12.75 1.16
C ASP A 89 8.86 11.31 0.63
N SER A 90 7.71 10.84 0.10
CA SER A 90 7.63 9.50 -0.50
C SER A 90 8.58 9.34 -1.69
N TRP A 91 8.79 10.40 -2.47
CA TRP A 91 9.70 10.36 -3.63
C TRP A 91 11.19 10.47 -3.27
N THR A 92 11.54 10.95 -2.08
CA THR A 92 12.93 11.34 -1.77
C THR A 92 13.51 10.70 -0.50
N ARG A 93 12.67 10.16 0.40
CA ARG A 93 13.09 9.72 1.75
C ARG A 93 12.59 8.35 2.16
N GLU A 94 11.50 7.89 1.56
CA GLU A 94 10.86 6.63 1.93
C GLU A 94 11.28 5.50 1.01
N GLU A 95 11.46 4.32 1.58
CA GLU A 95 11.57 3.09 0.81
C GLU A 95 10.20 2.81 0.18
N ASN A 96 10.13 2.81 -1.14
CA ASN A 96 8.90 2.58 -1.88
C ASN A 96 9.09 1.52 -2.95
N VAL A 97 7.97 0.91 -3.35
CA VAL A 97 7.93 0.00 -4.49
C VAL A 97 6.89 0.47 -5.48
N ILE A 98 7.27 0.39 -6.76
CA ILE A 98 6.53 0.82 -7.92
C ILE A 98 6.52 -0.33 -8.92
N VAL A 99 5.35 -0.62 -9.47
CA VAL A 99 5.15 -1.60 -10.55
C VAL A 99 4.44 -0.91 -11.70
N GLU A 100 4.96 -1.11 -12.91
CA GLU A 100 4.27 -0.77 -14.16
C GLU A 100 3.75 -2.07 -14.79
N VAL A 101 2.47 -2.08 -15.15
CA VAL A 101 1.82 -3.20 -15.81
C VAL A 101 1.27 -2.72 -17.16
N LEU A 102 1.79 -3.30 -18.24
CA LEU A 102 1.31 -3.06 -19.60
C LEU A 102 0.26 -4.11 -19.96
N SER A 103 -0.99 -3.83 -19.62
CA SER A 103 -2.13 -4.69 -19.91
C SER A 103 -3.42 -3.87 -19.95
N THR A 104 -4.17 -4.00 -21.06
CA THR A 104 -5.49 -3.38 -21.21
C THR A 104 -6.51 -3.95 -20.21
N GLU A 105 -6.39 -5.24 -19.86
CA GLU A 105 -7.29 -5.90 -18.92
C GLU A 105 -7.04 -5.46 -17.48
N VAL A 106 -5.76 -5.36 -17.07
CA VAL A 106 -5.41 -4.79 -15.75
C VAL A 106 -5.80 -3.31 -15.71
N ALA A 107 -5.52 -2.55 -16.77
CA ALA A 107 -5.93 -1.15 -16.85
C ALA A 107 -7.46 -0.97 -16.76
N ALA A 108 -8.24 -1.87 -17.36
CA ALA A 108 -9.69 -1.86 -17.23
C ALA A 108 -10.15 -2.15 -15.79
N ALA A 109 -9.52 -3.08 -15.08
CA ALA A 109 -9.84 -3.36 -13.68
C ALA A 109 -9.60 -2.13 -12.77
N TYR A 110 -8.46 -1.46 -12.93
CA TYR A 110 -8.16 -0.22 -12.23
C TYR A 110 -9.08 0.93 -12.65
N ALA A 111 -9.45 1.01 -13.93
CA ALA A 111 -10.35 2.05 -14.42
C ALA A 111 -11.76 1.88 -13.82
N ASN A 112 -12.26 0.66 -13.68
CA ASN A 112 -13.53 0.40 -13.04
C ASN A 112 -13.54 0.88 -11.57
N ASP A 113 -12.52 0.52 -10.79
CA ASP A 113 -12.36 1.00 -9.42
C ASP A 113 -12.25 2.53 -9.35
N PHE A 114 -11.46 3.13 -10.24
CA PHE A 114 -11.36 4.59 -10.37
C PHE A 114 -12.73 5.23 -10.64
N GLU A 115 -13.54 4.67 -11.53
CA GLU A 115 -14.87 5.22 -11.85
C GLU A 115 -15.85 5.13 -10.66
N GLU A 116 -15.74 4.10 -9.82
CA GLU A 116 -16.54 4.01 -8.59
C GLU A 116 -16.22 5.16 -7.65
N LEU A 117 -14.92 5.39 -7.36
CA LEU A 117 -14.49 6.53 -6.55
C LEU A 117 -14.83 7.86 -7.22
N TRP A 118 -14.64 7.93 -8.55
CA TRP A 118 -14.91 9.10 -9.37
C TRP A 118 -16.39 9.48 -9.41
N THR A 119 -17.29 8.53 -9.27
CA THR A 119 -18.74 8.80 -9.32
C THR A 119 -19.34 8.92 -7.94
N ARG A 120 -19.03 7.97 -7.05
CA ARG A 120 -19.72 7.82 -5.75
C ARG A 120 -19.20 8.75 -4.67
N ARG A 121 -17.90 9.11 -4.72
CA ARG A 121 -17.23 9.89 -3.66
C ARG A 121 -17.36 9.23 -2.27
N ASP A 122 -17.41 7.91 -2.23
CA ASP A 122 -17.63 7.12 -1.02
C ASP A 122 -16.78 5.85 -1.08
N VAL A 123 -15.82 5.73 -0.16
CA VAL A 123 -14.87 4.62 -0.08
C VAL A 123 -15.56 3.29 0.22
N ALA A 124 -16.56 3.28 1.10
CA ALA A 124 -17.22 2.03 1.51
C ALA A 124 -17.93 1.31 0.35
N LEU A 125 -18.27 2.06 -0.70
CA LEU A 125 -18.97 1.57 -1.87
C LEU A 125 -18.04 1.09 -2.99
N THR A 126 -16.71 1.01 -2.80
CA THR A 126 -15.78 0.65 -3.89
C THR A 126 -15.08 -0.70 -3.70
N GLY A 127 -14.49 -1.20 -4.78
CA GLY A 127 -13.64 -2.39 -4.75
C GLY A 127 -14.40 -3.70 -4.58
N HIS A 128 -15.71 -3.74 -4.90
CA HIS A 128 -16.56 -4.93 -4.71
C HIS A 128 -16.46 -5.96 -5.84
N TYR A 129 -15.62 -5.74 -6.85
CA TYR A 129 -15.46 -6.66 -7.99
C TYR A 129 -14.70 -7.93 -7.59
N PRO A 130 -15.15 -9.13 -8.01
CA PRO A 130 -14.37 -10.35 -7.80
C PRO A 130 -12.99 -10.24 -8.47
N PRO A 131 -11.89 -10.54 -7.76
CA PRO A 131 -10.56 -10.55 -8.35
C PRO A 131 -10.45 -11.70 -9.36
N ALA A 132 -9.85 -11.44 -10.51
CA ALA A 132 -9.67 -12.41 -11.60
C ALA A 132 -8.20 -12.48 -12.02
N TRP A 133 -7.75 -13.67 -12.41
CA TRP A 133 -6.43 -13.86 -13.02
C TRP A 133 -6.43 -13.33 -14.45
N ILE A 134 -5.40 -12.58 -14.78
CA ILE A 134 -5.14 -11.95 -16.07
C ILE A 134 -3.76 -12.40 -16.53
N ASP A 135 -3.65 -12.89 -17.76
CA ASP A 135 -2.35 -13.20 -18.37
C ASP A 135 -1.72 -11.90 -18.89
N VAL A 136 -0.54 -11.57 -18.36
CA VAL A 136 0.24 -10.42 -18.80
C VAL A 136 1.58 -10.92 -19.31
N GLY A 137 1.61 -11.29 -20.59
CA GLY A 137 2.82 -11.80 -21.23
C GLY A 137 3.31 -13.11 -20.63
N GLY A 138 2.39 -14.02 -20.27
CA GLY A 138 2.69 -15.30 -19.62
C GLY A 138 2.81 -15.25 -18.10
N LEU A 139 2.75 -14.05 -17.48
CA LEU A 139 2.65 -13.91 -16.03
C LEU A 139 1.18 -13.85 -15.61
N GLN A 140 0.83 -14.59 -14.56
CA GLN A 140 -0.50 -14.50 -13.98
C GLN A 140 -0.55 -13.35 -12.97
N VAL A 141 -1.40 -12.36 -13.25
CA VAL A 141 -1.59 -11.14 -12.45
C VAL A 141 -3.04 -11.05 -12.00
N ARG A 142 -3.29 -10.76 -10.73
CA ARG A 142 -4.63 -10.62 -10.17
C ARG A 142 -4.74 -9.34 -9.35
N PRO A 143 -5.49 -8.33 -9.82
CA PRO A 143 -5.70 -7.09 -9.07
C PRO A 143 -6.79 -7.29 -7.99
N TYR A 144 -6.52 -6.75 -6.80
CA TYR A 144 -7.42 -6.66 -5.67
C TYR A 144 -7.68 -5.19 -5.32
N PHE A 145 -8.90 -4.90 -4.91
CA PHE A 145 -9.33 -3.57 -4.45
C PHE A 145 -10.07 -3.68 -3.11
N ALA A 146 -9.62 -2.94 -2.11
CA ALA A 146 -10.32 -2.75 -0.85
C ALA A 146 -11.17 -1.46 -0.93
N PRO A 147 -12.24 -1.32 -0.13
CA PRO A 147 -12.67 -2.23 0.93
C PRO A 147 -13.41 -3.49 0.45
N GLY A 148 -14.06 -3.47 -0.72
CA GLY A 148 -14.94 -4.58 -1.14
C GLY A 148 -14.28 -5.97 -1.24
N ARG A 149 -12.94 -6.05 -1.37
CA ARG A 149 -12.16 -7.29 -1.27
C ARG A 149 -11.09 -7.30 -0.17
N GLY A 150 -11.08 -6.32 0.74
CA GLY A 150 -10.06 -6.21 1.79
C GLY A 150 -9.90 -7.47 2.65
N GLU A 151 -10.98 -7.97 3.24
CA GLU A 151 -10.94 -9.21 4.05
C GLU A 151 -10.48 -10.43 3.25
N LYS A 152 -10.94 -10.56 1.99
CA LYS A 152 -10.56 -11.68 1.12
C LYS A 152 -9.08 -11.60 0.74
N LEU A 153 -8.56 -10.40 0.50
CA LEU A 153 -7.15 -10.17 0.23
C LEU A 153 -6.28 -10.56 1.44
N SER A 154 -6.68 -10.17 2.65
CA SER A 154 -5.97 -10.57 3.87
C SER A 154 -5.86 -12.10 4.02
N HIS A 155 -6.96 -12.81 3.78
CA HIS A 155 -6.98 -14.27 3.83
C HIS A 155 -6.20 -14.93 2.68
N GLU A 156 -6.21 -14.34 1.47
CA GLU A 156 -5.38 -14.82 0.36
C GLU A 156 -3.89 -14.69 0.70
N ILE A 157 -3.45 -13.54 1.22
CA ILE A 157 -2.07 -13.35 1.67
C ILE A 157 -1.72 -14.39 2.74
N ALA A 158 -2.57 -14.57 3.75
CA ALA A 158 -2.39 -15.59 4.78
C ALA A 158 -2.31 -17.00 4.18
N GLN A 159 -3.16 -17.36 3.23
CA GLN A 159 -3.13 -18.66 2.56
C GLN A 159 -1.80 -18.90 1.82
N ARG A 160 -1.28 -17.89 1.12
CA ARG A 160 0.03 -17.99 0.43
C ARG A 160 1.18 -18.12 1.41
N LEU A 161 1.14 -17.40 2.53
CA LEU A 161 2.12 -17.55 3.61
C LEU A 161 2.09 -18.97 4.21
N ALA A 162 0.90 -19.50 4.50
CA ALA A 162 0.72 -20.82 5.12
C ALA A 162 1.18 -21.98 4.22
N THR A 163 1.09 -21.80 2.90
CA THR A 163 1.43 -22.84 1.91
C THR A 163 2.81 -22.68 1.31
N ALA A 164 3.57 -21.65 1.72
CA ALA A 164 4.93 -21.44 1.27
C ALA A 164 5.83 -22.64 1.63
N GLN A 165 6.80 -22.92 0.77
CA GLN A 165 7.74 -24.05 0.91
C GLN A 165 9.21 -23.62 0.87
N ARG A 166 9.52 -22.44 0.35
CA ARG A 166 10.91 -21.96 0.16
C ARG A 166 11.21 -20.73 0.99
N ARG A 167 10.37 -19.70 0.94
CA ARG A 167 10.62 -18.44 1.65
C ARG A 167 9.36 -17.63 1.92
N VAL A 168 9.45 -16.82 2.97
CA VAL A 168 8.55 -15.71 3.23
C VAL A 168 9.36 -14.43 3.44
N ARG A 169 8.95 -13.35 2.76
CA ARG A 169 9.42 -11.99 3.02
C ARG A 169 8.27 -11.03 3.22
N VAL A 170 8.28 -10.30 4.33
CA VAL A 170 7.24 -9.31 4.64
C VAL A 170 7.87 -7.93 4.73
N CYS A 171 7.30 -6.95 4.02
CA CYS A 171 7.68 -5.56 4.11
C CYS A 171 6.41 -4.73 4.18
N SER A 172 6.08 -4.23 5.37
CA SER A 172 4.89 -3.41 5.59
C SER A 172 5.12 -2.50 6.79
N PRO A 173 4.82 -1.18 6.69
CA PRO A 173 4.97 -0.25 7.80
C PRO A 173 4.26 -0.74 9.06
N VAL A 174 3.02 -1.21 8.87
CA VAL A 174 2.13 -1.73 9.92
C VAL A 174 1.76 -3.18 9.61
N ILE A 175 1.83 -4.05 10.63
CA ILE A 175 1.48 -5.48 10.53
C ILE A 175 0.54 -5.84 11.69
N THR A 176 -0.76 -5.81 11.41
CA THR A 176 -1.80 -5.93 12.44
C THR A 176 -3.03 -6.73 12.01
N SER A 177 -3.04 -7.26 10.78
CA SER A 177 -4.11 -8.13 10.30
C SER A 177 -4.06 -9.48 11.02
N GLY A 178 -5.19 -9.89 11.58
CA GLY A 178 -5.31 -11.09 12.41
C GLY A 178 -4.95 -12.39 11.65
N PRO A 179 -5.55 -12.66 10.47
CA PRO A 179 -5.20 -13.81 9.65
C PRO A 179 -3.71 -13.91 9.34
N ILE A 180 -3.09 -12.78 8.96
CA ILE A 180 -1.68 -12.72 8.61
C ILE A 180 -0.79 -12.96 9.84
N LEU A 181 -1.08 -12.32 10.98
CA LEU A 181 -0.31 -12.51 12.21
C LEU A 181 -0.38 -13.95 12.72
N GLY A 182 -1.58 -14.55 12.71
CA GLY A 182 -1.77 -15.95 13.10
C GLY A 182 -0.96 -16.89 12.22
N THR A 183 -1.05 -16.73 10.90
CA THR A 183 -0.29 -17.56 9.97
C THR A 183 1.23 -17.36 10.11
N LEU A 184 1.71 -16.14 10.26
CA LEU A 184 3.15 -15.90 10.45
C LEU A 184 3.65 -16.58 11.73
N ALA A 185 2.88 -16.54 12.82
CA ALA A 185 3.23 -17.22 14.06
C ALA A 185 3.35 -18.75 13.86
N GLU A 186 2.40 -19.36 13.14
CA GLU A 186 2.43 -20.79 12.81
C GLU A 186 3.62 -21.15 11.90
N VAL A 187 3.85 -20.40 10.81
CA VAL A 187 4.95 -20.67 9.88
C VAL A 187 6.31 -20.53 10.56
N ILE A 188 6.47 -19.53 11.43
CA ILE A 188 7.69 -19.34 12.23
C ILE A 188 7.86 -20.51 13.21
N HIS A 189 6.79 -20.93 13.89
CA HIS A 189 6.83 -22.04 14.84
C HIS A 189 7.21 -23.37 14.17
N ASP A 190 6.63 -23.65 13.01
CA ASP A 190 6.90 -24.86 12.22
C ASP A 190 8.36 -24.93 11.75
N GLY A 191 9.02 -23.78 11.54
CA GLY A 191 10.43 -23.69 11.16
C GLY A 191 10.79 -24.27 9.79
N LYS A 192 9.79 -24.62 8.98
CA LYS A 192 9.98 -25.25 7.65
C LYS A 192 10.43 -24.25 6.58
N VAL A 193 10.08 -22.97 6.75
CA VAL A 193 10.35 -21.91 5.78
C VAL A 193 10.98 -20.73 6.50
N GLU A 194 11.98 -20.11 5.88
CA GLU A 194 12.60 -18.91 6.41
C GLU A 194 11.65 -17.71 6.31
N VAL A 195 11.27 -17.15 7.46
CA VAL A 195 10.48 -15.93 7.57
C VAL A 195 11.38 -14.77 7.96
N ARG A 196 11.41 -13.74 7.12
CA ARG A 196 12.11 -12.48 7.40
C ARG A 196 11.23 -11.30 6.99
N GLY A 197 11.44 -10.16 7.62
CA GLY A 197 10.71 -8.97 7.22
C GLY A 197 11.23 -7.68 7.81
N ILE A 198 10.53 -6.60 7.50
CA ILE A 198 10.81 -5.28 8.05
C ILE A 198 9.51 -4.51 8.23
N TYR A 199 9.46 -3.73 9.31
CA TYR A 199 8.35 -2.83 9.62
C TYR A 199 8.85 -1.46 10.07
N ASP A 200 7.93 -0.51 10.22
CA ASP A 200 8.23 0.80 10.80
C ASP A 200 7.96 0.77 12.31
N ARG A 201 9.02 0.89 13.12
CA ARG A 201 8.91 0.80 14.58
C ARG A 201 8.08 1.92 15.15
N THR A 202 8.25 3.13 14.65
CA THR A 202 7.58 4.32 15.17
C THR A 202 6.08 4.21 14.94
N GLN A 203 5.65 3.79 13.74
CA GLN A 203 4.24 3.56 13.45
C GLN A 203 3.64 2.39 14.27
N MET A 204 4.38 1.29 14.45
CA MET A 204 3.87 0.18 15.28
C MET A 204 3.72 0.56 16.75
N VAL A 205 4.61 1.38 17.31
CA VAL A 205 4.48 1.92 18.67
C VAL A 205 3.23 2.80 18.79
N GLU A 206 2.93 3.61 17.77
CA GLU A 206 1.70 4.41 17.73
C GLU A 206 0.44 3.51 17.74
N VAL A 207 0.43 2.43 16.94
CA VAL A 207 -0.67 1.46 16.94
C VAL A 207 -0.82 0.76 18.30
N GLU A 208 0.27 0.33 18.91
CA GLU A 208 0.26 -0.28 20.25
C GLU A 208 -0.38 0.66 21.29
N HIS A 209 -0.03 1.95 21.26
CA HIS A 209 -0.64 2.95 22.15
C HIS A 209 -2.14 3.12 21.90
N GLN A 210 -2.59 3.17 20.63
CA GLN A 210 -4.01 3.26 20.30
C GLN A 210 -4.80 2.04 20.80
N TRP A 211 -4.18 0.86 20.76
CA TRP A 211 -4.83 -0.40 21.12
C TRP A 211 -4.75 -0.72 22.60
N ALA A 212 -3.92 -0.03 23.38
CA ALA A 212 -3.80 -0.22 24.83
C ALA A 212 -5.15 -0.12 25.56
N GLY A 213 -6.10 0.66 25.03
CA GLY A 213 -7.46 0.79 25.56
C GLY A 213 -8.49 -0.23 25.04
N ASN A 214 -8.12 -1.13 24.12
CA ASN A 214 -9.02 -2.09 23.48
C ASN A 214 -8.63 -3.55 23.85
N PRO A 215 -9.31 -4.18 24.83
CA PRO A 215 -8.99 -5.54 25.27
C PRO A 215 -9.04 -6.59 24.15
N LEU A 216 -9.89 -6.39 23.14
CA LEU A 216 -10.02 -7.31 22.00
C LEU A 216 -8.83 -7.24 21.03
N ALA A 217 -8.04 -6.17 21.09
CA ALA A 217 -6.84 -6.00 20.27
C ALA A 217 -5.57 -6.53 20.95
N ALA A 218 -5.61 -6.84 22.25
CA ALA A 218 -4.44 -7.25 23.04
C ALA A 218 -3.72 -8.48 22.46
N TRP A 219 -4.48 -9.47 21.97
CA TRP A 219 -3.91 -10.67 21.37
C TRP A 219 -3.13 -10.37 20.09
N LYS A 220 -3.54 -9.37 19.29
CA LYS A 220 -2.84 -8.99 18.06
C LYS A 220 -1.48 -8.37 18.37
N ILE A 221 -1.38 -7.55 19.42
CA ILE A 221 -0.11 -6.99 19.88
C ILE A 221 0.83 -8.11 20.36
N ALA A 222 0.33 -9.03 21.17
CA ALA A 222 1.11 -10.17 21.63
C ALA A 222 1.58 -11.05 20.45
N ALA A 223 0.71 -11.28 19.46
CA ALA A 223 1.06 -12.03 18.25
C ALA A 223 2.11 -11.30 17.42
N PHE A 224 1.95 -10.00 17.18
CA PHE A 224 2.94 -9.16 16.49
C PHE A 224 4.30 -9.22 17.18
N GLN A 225 4.36 -8.99 18.48
CA GLN A 225 5.60 -9.02 19.26
C GLN A 225 6.28 -10.39 19.19
N SER A 226 5.49 -11.48 19.26
CA SER A 226 6.01 -12.85 19.10
C SER A 226 6.57 -13.09 17.71
N VAL A 227 5.86 -12.66 16.66
CA VAL A 227 6.28 -12.79 15.25
C VAL A 227 7.57 -12.01 14.97
N VAL A 228 7.70 -10.77 15.44
CA VAL A 228 8.91 -9.97 15.17
C VAL A 228 10.10 -10.38 16.04
N ALA A 229 9.87 -10.93 17.23
CA ALA A 229 10.94 -11.42 18.11
C ALA A 229 11.47 -12.79 17.67
N ALA A 230 10.59 -13.70 17.21
CA ALA A 230 10.97 -15.03 16.74
C ALA A 230 11.33 -15.04 15.25
N GLY A 231 10.71 -14.17 14.45
CA GLY A 231 11.01 -14.00 13.04
C GLY A 231 12.23 -13.09 12.84
N GLY A 232 12.92 -13.22 11.71
CA GLY A 232 14.11 -12.41 11.41
C GLY A 232 13.81 -10.96 11.02
N PHE A 233 12.90 -10.28 11.72
CA PHE A 233 12.42 -8.94 11.39
C PHE A 233 13.41 -7.83 11.78
N ALA A 234 13.66 -6.90 10.86
CA ALA A 234 14.28 -5.61 11.15
C ALA A 234 13.20 -4.56 11.46
N SER A 235 13.61 -3.39 11.96
CA SER A 235 12.70 -2.25 12.02
C SER A 235 13.39 -0.92 11.86
N LYS A 236 12.83 -0.09 10.97
CA LYS A 236 13.24 1.30 10.83
C LYS A 236 12.63 2.12 11.96
N VAL A 237 13.42 3.00 12.57
CA VAL A 237 12.90 4.05 13.46
C VAL A 237 12.77 5.31 12.63
N SER A 238 11.55 5.67 12.25
CA SER A 238 11.27 6.91 11.54
C SER A 238 11.04 8.07 12.51
N THR A 239 11.02 9.27 11.97
CA THR A 239 10.55 10.48 12.66
C THR A 239 9.09 10.29 13.06
N PRO A 240 8.72 10.50 14.35
CA PRO A 240 7.31 10.49 14.78
C PRO A 240 6.49 11.52 14.02
N TYR A 241 5.23 11.20 13.75
CA TYR A 241 4.39 12.14 13.02
C TYR A 241 4.11 13.40 13.85
N ALA A 242 4.39 14.57 13.29
CA ALA A 242 3.79 15.82 13.70
C ALA A 242 3.67 16.79 12.50
N ALA A 243 2.83 17.81 12.64
CA ALA A 243 2.70 18.82 11.59
C ALA A 243 4.06 19.50 11.34
N GLY A 244 4.54 19.45 10.10
CA GLY A 244 5.81 20.06 9.69
C GLY A 244 7.07 19.23 9.99
N THR A 245 6.94 18.00 10.50
CA THR A 245 8.08 17.09 10.63
C THR A 245 8.39 16.40 9.30
N THR A 246 9.59 15.82 9.22
CA THR A 246 9.96 14.95 8.10
C THR A 246 9.15 13.66 8.15
N HIS A 247 8.66 13.19 7.01
CA HIS A 247 8.08 11.85 6.88
C HIS A 247 9.11 10.92 6.21
N ASP A 248 9.81 10.11 7.00
CA ASP A 248 10.82 9.17 6.52
C ASP A 248 10.46 7.73 6.90
N TYR A 249 9.19 7.37 6.73
CA TYR A 249 8.70 6.04 7.08
C TYR A 249 9.35 4.93 6.25
N MET A 250 9.38 3.71 6.79
CA MET A 250 9.55 2.52 5.96
C MET A 250 8.22 2.29 5.25
N HIS A 251 8.12 2.69 3.98
CA HIS A 251 6.83 2.83 3.31
C HIS A 251 6.48 1.71 2.33
N ALA A 252 7.43 0.83 2.03
CA ALA A 252 7.27 -0.24 1.06
C ALA A 252 6.27 -1.27 1.60
N LYS A 253 5.33 -1.66 0.74
CA LYS A 253 4.23 -2.56 1.05
C LYS A 253 4.25 -3.70 0.06
N LEU A 254 4.89 -4.80 0.47
CA LEU A 254 4.91 -6.03 -0.29
C LEU A 254 5.06 -7.26 0.60
N THR A 255 4.58 -8.38 0.08
CA THR A 255 4.76 -9.70 0.69
C THR A 255 5.16 -10.69 -0.38
N VAL A 256 6.19 -11.48 -0.11
CA VAL A 256 6.61 -12.59 -0.97
C VAL A 256 6.37 -13.89 -0.24
N ALA A 257 5.70 -14.81 -0.91
CA ALA A 257 5.55 -16.21 -0.52
C ALA A 257 5.98 -17.06 -1.71
N ASP A 258 7.15 -17.68 -1.61
CA ASP A 258 7.82 -18.37 -2.73
C ASP A 258 7.90 -17.50 -4.00
N ASP A 259 7.20 -17.91 -5.06
CA ASP A 259 7.16 -17.25 -6.37
C ASP A 259 5.92 -16.35 -6.54
N THR A 260 5.19 -16.09 -5.46
CA THR A 260 4.06 -15.15 -5.41
C THR A 260 4.48 -13.84 -4.75
N LEU A 261 4.21 -12.72 -5.42
CA LEU A 261 4.40 -11.36 -4.93
C LEU A 261 3.06 -10.67 -4.76
N PHE A 262 2.80 -10.12 -3.57
CA PHE A 262 1.77 -9.12 -3.32
C PHE A 262 2.43 -7.75 -3.21
N VAL A 263 1.96 -6.77 -3.97
CA VAL A 263 2.51 -5.41 -3.98
C VAL A 263 1.45 -4.38 -4.30
N GLY A 264 1.47 -3.25 -3.60
CA GLY A 264 0.49 -2.19 -3.81
C GLY A 264 0.51 -1.14 -2.70
N SER A 265 -0.65 -0.56 -2.42
CA SER A 265 -0.81 0.51 -1.43
C SER A 265 -1.20 0.01 -0.03
N TYR A 266 -1.55 -1.27 0.06
CA TYR A 266 -2.15 -1.94 1.22
C TYR A 266 -1.14 -2.27 2.33
N ASN A 267 -1.36 -1.73 3.53
CA ASN A 267 -0.71 -2.21 4.74
C ASN A 267 -1.31 -3.54 5.18
N LEU A 268 -0.51 -4.43 5.80
CA LEU A 268 -1.02 -5.69 6.39
C LEU A 268 -1.80 -5.43 7.70
N SER A 269 -2.80 -4.55 7.66
CA SER A 269 -3.56 -4.05 8.82
C SER A 269 -5.07 -4.16 8.60
N HIS A 270 -5.83 -4.06 9.69
CA HIS A 270 -7.29 -3.99 9.60
C HIS A 270 -7.77 -2.73 8.87
N SER A 271 -7.12 -1.59 9.09
CA SER A 271 -7.42 -0.37 8.33
C SER A 271 -7.17 -0.52 6.83
N GLY A 272 -6.19 -1.34 6.43
CA GLY A 272 -5.97 -1.67 5.02
C GLY A 272 -7.18 -2.39 4.39
N GLU A 273 -7.91 -3.18 5.19
CA GLU A 273 -9.12 -3.89 4.74
C GLU A 273 -10.31 -2.93 4.50
N GLN A 274 -10.28 -1.74 5.10
CA GLN A 274 -11.38 -0.77 5.10
C GLN A 274 -11.10 0.47 4.23
N ASN A 275 -9.84 0.87 4.11
CA ASN A 275 -9.42 1.94 3.20
C ASN A 275 -9.61 1.53 1.73
N ALA A 276 -9.74 2.52 0.85
CA ALA A 276 -9.62 2.31 -0.58
C ALA A 276 -8.15 2.00 -0.91
N GLU A 277 -7.83 0.73 -1.13
CA GLU A 277 -6.47 0.24 -1.35
C GLU A 277 -6.42 -0.68 -2.55
N ASN A 278 -5.26 -0.81 -3.18
CA ASN A 278 -5.08 -1.78 -4.26
C ASN A 278 -3.85 -2.66 -4.04
N VAL A 279 -3.92 -3.90 -4.52
CA VAL A 279 -2.82 -4.86 -4.52
C VAL A 279 -2.82 -5.63 -5.83
N LEU A 280 -1.64 -5.82 -6.41
CA LEU A 280 -1.39 -6.83 -7.42
C LEU A 280 -0.84 -8.08 -6.75
N GLU A 281 -1.53 -9.21 -6.93
CA GLU A 281 -0.96 -10.54 -6.73
C GLU A 281 -0.35 -10.99 -8.06
N ILE A 282 0.94 -11.31 -8.06
CA ILE A 282 1.71 -11.64 -9.26
C ILE A 282 2.41 -12.97 -9.03
N GLN A 283 2.19 -13.94 -9.92
CA GLN A 283 2.94 -15.19 -9.95
C GLN A 283 4.14 -15.02 -10.89
N SER A 284 5.33 -14.84 -10.31
CA SER A 284 6.57 -14.65 -11.04
C SER A 284 7.77 -14.96 -10.14
N PRO A 285 8.52 -16.05 -10.41
CA PRO A 285 9.74 -16.36 -9.66
C PRO A 285 10.75 -15.22 -9.71
N GLU A 286 10.90 -14.57 -10.86
CA GLU A 286 11.86 -13.48 -11.08
C GLU A 286 11.51 -12.23 -10.25
N LEU A 287 10.26 -11.77 -10.31
CA LEU A 287 9.82 -10.61 -9.54
C LEU A 287 9.81 -10.90 -8.04
N ALA A 288 9.42 -12.11 -7.65
CA ALA A 288 9.45 -12.53 -6.25
C ALA A 288 10.88 -12.58 -5.70
N GLU A 289 11.86 -13.02 -6.48
CA GLU A 289 13.28 -13.00 -6.12
C GLU A 289 13.79 -11.56 -5.97
N ALA A 290 13.49 -10.69 -6.94
CA ALA A 290 13.90 -9.29 -6.90
C ALA A 290 13.29 -8.54 -5.69
N ALA A 291 12.01 -8.80 -5.40
CA ALA A 291 11.32 -8.26 -4.23
C ALA A 291 11.90 -8.79 -2.92
N ALA A 292 12.18 -10.10 -2.83
CA ALA A 292 12.81 -10.69 -1.65
C ALA A 292 14.20 -10.10 -1.39
N ALA A 293 15.01 -9.96 -2.44
CA ALA A 293 16.33 -9.34 -2.35
C ALA A 293 16.25 -7.86 -1.92
N PHE A 294 15.23 -7.12 -2.36
CA PHE A 294 14.98 -5.76 -1.88
C PHE A 294 14.68 -5.74 -0.38
N VAL A 295 13.78 -6.61 0.11
CA VAL A 295 13.49 -6.73 1.54
C VAL A 295 14.74 -7.09 2.33
N ASP A 296 15.53 -8.04 1.85
CA ASP A 296 16.76 -8.45 2.54
C ASP A 296 17.79 -7.31 2.64
N ARG A 297 17.90 -6.45 1.62
CA ARG A 297 18.72 -5.22 1.69
C ARG A 297 18.21 -4.25 2.74
N LEU A 298 16.90 -4.04 2.84
CA LEU A 298 16.32 -3.20 3.88
C LEU A 298 16.58 -3.77 5.27
N ILE A 299 16.44 -5.09 5.44
CA ILE A 299 16.74 -5.78 6.69
C ILE A 299 18.19 -5.56 7.10
N MET A 300 19.14 -5.68 6.17
CA MET A 300 20.56 -5.42 6.47
C MET A 300 20.83 -3.96 6.84
N ARG A 301 20.08 -3.02 6.27
CA ARG A 301 20.22 -1.59 6.54
C ARG A 301 19.69 -1.18 7.91
N TYR A 302 18.66 -1.85 8.42
CA TYR A 302 17.90 -1.46 9.62
C TYR A 302 17.93 -2.51 10.74
N ARG A 303 18.92 -3.40 10.74
CA ARG A 303 19.21 -4.32 11.84
C ARG A 303 20.17 -3.71 12.86
#